data_AF-T1AQ04-F1
#
_entry.id   AF-T1AQ04-F1
#
_cell.length_a   1.000
_cell.length_b   1.000
_cell.length_c   1.000
_cell.angle_alpha   90.00
_cell.angle_beta   90.00
_cell.angle_gamma   90.00
#
_symmetry.space_group_name_H-M   'P 1'
#
loop_
_entity.id
_entity.type
_entity.pdbx_description
1 polymer ?
#
loop_
_entity_poly.entity_id
_entity_poly.type
_entity_poly.pdbx_seq_one_letter_code
_entity_poly.pdbx_strand_id
1 'polypeptide(L)' 'MVLKVCCTVSANIAMEIREALPKCAVYIYYMDIRTFGLYEDKYYWQSQEEYHVKYIKARIAEVTSDGKRLIV' A
#
# COMPACT_ATOMS: atom_id res chain seq x y z
N MET A 1 15.53 11.55 -4.35
CA MET A 1 15.31 12.15 -3.02
C MET A 1 13.81 12.20 -2.70
N VAL A 2 13.14 11.03 -2.60
CA VAL A 2 11.68 10.90 -2.33
C VAL A 2 11.35 9.74 -1.36
N LEU A 3 12.36 8.99 -0.88
CA LEU A 3 12.18 7.69 -0.21
C LEU A 3 11.62 7.72 1.22
N LYS A 4 11.52 8.88 1.88
CA LYS A 4 11.18 8.92 3.32
C LYS A 4 9.67 9.03 3.60
N VAL A 5 8.90 9.53 2.65
CA VAL A 5 7.47 9.85 2.85
C VAL A 5 6.53 8.94 2.05
N CYS A 6 7.07 8.20 1.07
CA CYS A 6 6.25 7.37 0.18
C CYS A 6 5.48 6.28 0.93
N CYS A 7 6.07 5.62 1.93
CA CYS A 7 5.38 4.57 2.69
C CYS A 7 4.13 5.12 3.41
N THR A 8 4.25 6.26 4.07
CA THR A 8 3.12 6.89 4.79
C THR A 8 2.06 7.40 3.83
N VAL A 9 2.45 8.03 2.72
CA VAL A 9 1.51 8.55 1.72
C VAL A 9 0.78 7.43 1.00
N SER A 10 1.47 6.35 0.63
CA SER A 10 0.84 5.17 0.03
C SER A 10 -0.16 4.52 0.97
N ALA A 11 0.13 4.43 2.27
CA ALA A 11 -0.81 3.93 3.26
C ALA A 11 -2.04 4.84 3.37
N ASN A 12 -1.86 6.17 3.40
CA ASN A 12 -2.98 7.13 3.44
C ASN A 12 -3.90 7.01 2.23
N ILE A 13 -3.32 7.02 1.02
CA ILE A 13 -4.08 6.87 -0.23
C ILE A 13 -4.82 5.53 -0.26
N ALA A 14 -4.18 4.45 0.24
CA ALA A 14 -4.82 3.15 0.31
C ALA A 14 -6.04 3.15 1.25
N MET A 15 -5.97 3.84 2.39
CA MET A 15 -7.11 4.01 3.30
C MET A 15 -8.22 4.83 2.63
N GLU A 16 -7.90 5.96 2.00
CA GLU A 16 -8.87 6.80 1.27
C GLU A 16 -9.59 6.02 0.15
N ILE A 17 -8.87 5.18 -0.60
CA ILE A 17 -9.47 4.32 -1.63
C ILE A 17 -10.42 3.30 -1.01
N ARG A 18 -10.05 2.70 0.12
CA ARG A 18 -10.88 1.72 0.83
C ARG A 18 -12.12 2.37 1.44
N GLU A 19 -12.02 3.63 1.87
CA GLU A 19 -13.14 4.43 2.35
C GLU A 19 -14.12 4.78 1.22
N ALA A 20 -13.61 5.25 0.09
CA ALA A 20 -14.43 5.57 -1.08
C ALA A 20 -15.02 4.30 -1.75
N LEU A 21 -14.27 3.21 -1.76
CA LEU A 21 -14.61 1.95 -2.44
C LEU A 21 -14.40 0.75 -1.49
N PRO A 22 -15.38 0.45 -0.61
CA PRO A 22 -15.25 -0.59 0.42
C PRO A 22 -15.14 -2.02 -0.14
N LYS A 23 -15.45 -2.24 -1.42
CA LYS A 23 -15.27 -3.53 -2.12
C LYS A 23 -13.95 -3.66 -2.86
N CYS A 24 -13.17 -2.59 -2.99
CA CYS A 24 -11.90 -2.59 -3.72
C CYS A 24 -10.79 -3.22 -2.87
N ALA A 25 -10.09 -4.24 -3.36
CA ALA A 25 -8.94 -4.81 -2.65
C ALA A 25 -7.67 -4.03 -3.01
N VAL A 26 -7.00 -3.45 -2.02
CA VAL A 26 -5.78 -2.65 -2.21
C VAL A 26 -4.56 -3.44 -1.73
N TYR A 27 -3.51 -3.46 -2.57
CA TYR A 27 -2.27 -4.17 -2.34
C TYR A 27 -1.08 -3.21 -2.48
N ILE A 28 -0.21 -3.17 -1.47
CA ILE A 28 1.02 -2.36 -1.46
C ILE A 28 2.22 -3.29 -1.55
N TYR A 29 2.95 -3.22 -2.67
CA TYR A 29 4.23 -3.90 -2.84
C TYR A 29 5.35 -3.03 -2.27
N TYR A 30 6.16 -3.61 -1.38
CA TYR A 30 7.24 -2.88 -0.73
C TYR A 30 8.51 -3.72 -0.60
N MET A 31 9.66 -3.05 -0.54
CA MET A 31 10.95 -3.67 -0.17
C MET A 31 11.20 -3.50 1.33
N ASP A 32 11.16 -2.24 1.78
CA ASP A 32 11.19 -1.84 3.19
C ASP A 32 10.04 -0.87 3.45
N ILE A 33 9.27 -1.09 4.52
CA ILE A 33 8.36 -0.07 5.03
C ILE A 33 9.14 0.82 5.98
N ARG A 34 9.10 2.12 5.72
CA ARG A 34 9.81 3.14 6.49
C ARG A 34 8.82 4.18 6.99
N THR A 35 7.92 3.76 7.85
CA THR A 35 7.04 4.64 8.63
C THR A 35 7.70 4.86 9.99
N PHE A 36 8.36 6.00 10.17
CA PHE A 36 9.10 6.28 11.40
C PHE A 36 8.22 6.97 12.45
N GLY A 37 8.28 6.51 13.69
CA GLY A 37 7.68 7.17 14.85
C GLY A 37 6.16 7.07 14.92
N LEU A 38 5.48 8.13 15.34
CA LEU A 38 4.02 8.15 15.58
C LEU A 38 3.17 7.84 14.33
N TYR A 39 3.77 7.88 13.14
CA TYR A 39 3.10 7.57 11.87
C TYR A 39 2.99 6.07 11.57
N GLU A 40 3.77 5.23 12.26
CA GLU A 40 3.71 3.78 12.08
C GLU A 40 2.35 3.24 12.53
N ASP A 41 1.95 3.57 13.75
CA ASP A 41 0.67 3.10 14.30
C ASP A 41 -0.53 3.65 13.51
N LYS A 42 -0.51 4.96 13.24
CA LYS A 42 -1.63 5.64 12.58
C LYS A 42 -1.81 5.30 11.10
N TYR A 43 -0.73 4.99 10.37
CA TYR A 43 -0.85 4.75 8.92
C TYR A 43 -0.59 3.28 8.59
N TYR A 44 0.45 2.67 9.14
CA TYR A 44 0.79 1.30 8.81
C TYR A 44 -0.14 0.30 9.51
N TRP A 45 -0.39 0.43 10.81
CA TRP A 45 -1.31 -0.48 11.51
C TRP A 45 -2.77 -0.22 11.16
N GLN A 46 -3.22 1.04 11.24
CA GLN A 46 -4.59 1.39 10.89
C GLN A 46 -5.00 0.92 9.49
N SER A 47 -4.11 1.09 8.49
CA SER A 47 -4.42 0.64 7.12
C SER A 47 -4.62 -0.87 7.01
N GLN A 48 -3.93 -1.67 7.83
CA GLN A 48 -4.06 -3.13 7.84
C GLN A 48 -5.26 -3.61 8.65
N GLU A 49 -5.43 -3.08 9.86
CA GLU A 49 -6.43 -3.56 10.81
C GLU A 49 -7.84 -3.10 10.44
N GLU A 50 -8.00 -1.80 10.12
CA GLU A 50 -9.30 -1.18 9.90
C GLU A 50 -9.69 -1.20 8.42
N TYR A 51 -8.75 -0.88 7.53
CA TYR A 51 -9.01 -0.79 6.09
C TYR A 51 -8.65 -2.06 5.31
N HIS A 52 -8.07 -3.07 5.96
CA HIS A 52 -7.69 -4.35 5.35
C HIS A 52 -6.79 -4.22 4.11
N VAL A 53 -5.90 -3.22 4.11
CA VAL A 53 -4.87 -3.04 3.09
C VAL A 53 -3.82 -4.15 3.22
N LYS A 54 -3.48 -4.79 2.11
CA LYS A 54 -2.54 -5.91 2.10
C LYS A 54 -1.14 -5.45 1.70
N TYR A 55 -0.14 -5.80 2.50
CA TYR A 55 1.26 -5.47 2.23
C TYR A 55 2.00 -6.71 1.76
N ILE A 56 2.61 -6.64 0.58
CA ILE A 56 3.37 -7.74 -0.04
C ILE A 56 4.84 -7.32 -0.14
N LYS A 57 5.72 -8.08 0.53
CA LYS A 57 7.15 -7.84 0.45
C LYS A 57 7.70 -8.42 -0.85
N ALA A 58 7.88 -7.58 -1.86
CA ALA A 58 8.41 -7.98 -3.16
C ALA A 58 9.14 -6.82 -3.85
N ARG A 59 10.18 -7.16 -4.61
CA ARG A 59 10.82 -6.24 -5.56
C ARG A 59 10.26 -6.55 -6.94
N ILE A 60 9.33 -5.71 -7.40
CA ILE A 60 8.67 -5.88 -8.70
C ILE A 60 9.68 -5.65 -9.83
N ALA A 61 9.72 -6.57 -10.79
CA ALA A 61 10.59 -6.49 -11.96
C ALA A 61 9.89 -5.79 -13.13
N GLU A 62 8.67 -6.21 -13.44
CA GLU A 62 7.86 -5.69 -14.53
C GLU A 62 6.38 -5.81 -14.23
N VAL A 63 5.57 -4.95 -14.83
CA VAL A 63 4.10 -5.06 -14.80
C VAL A 63 3.64 -5.29 -16.23
N THR A 64 3.10 -6.47 -16.51
CA THR A 64 2.60 -6.86 -17.83
C THR A 64 1.08 -7.05 -17.79
N SER A 65 0.45 -7.08 -18.98
CA SER A 65 -1.00 -7.24 -19.09
C SER A 65 -1.32 -8.36 -20.07
N ASP A 66 -2.14 -9.30 -19.63
CA ASP A 66 -2.68 -10.38 -20.48
C ASP A 66 -4.02 -9.97 -21.12
N GLY A 67 -4.26 -8.65 -21.27
CA GLY A 67 -5.50 -8.08 -21.82
C GLY A 67 -6.73 -8.18 -20.91
N LYS A 68 -6.76 -9.11 -19.95
CA LYS A 68 -7.82 -9.25 -18.92
C LYS A 68 -7.34 -9.02 -17.49
N ARG A 69 -6.07 -9.22 -17.21
CA ARG A 69 -5.47 -9.11 -15.87
C ARG A 69 -4.09 -8.48 -15.97
N LEU A 70 -3.75 -7.71 -14.94
CA LEU A 70 -2.39 -7.23 -14.74
C LEU A 70 -1.58 -8.31 -14.01
N ILE A 71 -0.38 -8.57 -14.50
CA ILE A 71 0.60 -9.50 -13.95
C ILE A 71 1.73 -8.63 -13.38
N VAL A 72 2.01 -8.79 -12.09
CA VAL A 72 2.93 -7.96 -11.28
C VAL A 72 3.96 -8.86 -10.62
#